data_AF-A0A920F451-F1
#
_entry.id   AF-A0A920F451-F1
#
_cell.length_a   1.000
_cell.length_b   1.000
_cell.length_c   1.000
_cell.angle_alpha   90.00
_cell.angle_beta   90.00
_cell.angle_gamma   90.00
#
_symmetry.space_group_name_H-M   'P 1'
#
loop_
_entity.id
_entity.type
_entity.pdbx_description
1 polymer ?
#
loop_
_entity_poly.entity_id
_entity_poly.type
_entity_poly.pdbx_seq_one_letter_code
_entity_poly.pdbx_strand_id
1 'polypeptide(L)'
;MLNFQNQDCNTSLQEGIDEYRSYLRKNNRYVLGEQVSDSEKWGILCHDATHVIFGLDTTLEEEAMLDCWVFFGGNYFQTLKDYFSGKINFKETTEKVEILLKDVGYTKYFFLYLKVMFKKWPMILFRCFKMKKRWNYYFSEELLDKSIKEIREEFHIKILTHSERKIKKVSWSREIKEF
;
A
#
# COMPACT_ATOMS: atom_id res chain seq x y z
N MET A 1 2.72 -16.61 -1.15
CA MET A 1 1.61 -15.62 -1.14
C MET A 1 1.46 -15.15 0.28
N LEU A 2 1.36 -13.84 0.52
CA LEU A 2 1.24 -13.29 1.87
C LEU A 2 -0.18 -13.55 2.39
N ASN A 3 -0.37 -13.84 3.68
CA ASN A 3 -1.68 -14.25 4.21
C ASN A 3 -2.74 -13.18 3.99
N PHE A 4 -2.35 -11.91 4.19
CA PHE A 4 -3.24 -10.77 3.99
C PHE A 4 -3.72 -10.61 2.53
N GLN A 5 -3.10 -11.28 1.55
CA GLN A 5 -3.58 -11.30 0.16
C GLN A 5 -4.81 -12.20 -0.05
N ASN A 6 -5.22 -12.96 0.98
CA ASN A 6 -6.50 -13.65 1.07
C ASN A 6 -7.57 -12.70 1.62
N GLN A 7 -8.76 -12.66 1.00
CA GLN A 7 -9.88 -11.79 1.41
C GLN A 7 -10.26 -12.00 2.88
N ASP A 8 -10.37 -13.25 3.32
CA ASP A 8 -10.87 -13.65 4.63
C ASP A 8 -9.72 -13.98 5.61
N CYS A 9 -8.67 -13.14 5.62
CA CYS A 9 -7.52 -13.32 6.49
C CYS A 9 -7.87 -13.05 7.96
N ASN A 10 -7.71 -14.06 8.82
CA ASN A 10 -8.07 -13.96 10.25
C ASN A 10 -6.94 -13.42 11.14
N THR A 11 -5.74 -13.18 10.60
CA THR A 11 -4.65 -12.56 11.38
C THR A 11 -5.03 -11.13 11.76
N SER A 12 -4.47 -10.63 12.86
CA SER A 12 -4.65 -9.22 13.23
C SER A 12 -4.03 -8.29 12.19
N LEU A 13 -4.45 -7.03 12.16
CA LEU A 13 -3.80 -6.03 11.31
C LEU A 13 -2.32 -5.87 11.67
N GLN A 14 -2.01 -5.87 12.97
CA GLN A 14 -0.62 -5.81 13.45
C GLN A 14 0.21 -6.99 12.92
N GLU A 15 -0.29 -8.21 13.05
CA GLU A 15 0.39 -9.41 12.51
C GLU A 15 0.57 -9.35 10.99
N GLY A 16 -0.42 -8.82 10.27
CA GLY A 16 -0.32 -8.62 8.83
C GLY A 16 0.75 -7.60 8.43
N ILE A 17 0.90 -6.52 9.20
CA ILE A 17 1.97 -5.52 9.01
C ILE A 17 3.33 -6.15 9.31
N ASP A 18 3.43 -6.96 10.37
CA ASP A 18 4.66 -7.66 10.73
C ASP A 18 5.05 -8.69 9.67
N GLU A 19 4.08 -9.41 9.10
CA GLU A 19 4.28 -10.29 7.95
C GLU A 19 4.81 -9.51 6.74
N TYR A 20 4.17 -8.38 6.41
CA TYR A 20 4.59 -7.49 5.32
C TYR A 20 6.03 -7.01 5.50
N ARG A 21 6.38 -6.50 6.68
CA ARG A 21 7.75 -6.04 6.98
C ARG A 21 8.76 -7.17 6.96
N SER A 22 8.40 -8.34 7.49
CA SER A 22 9.26 -9.53 7.45
C SER A 22 9.52 -9.99 6.02
N TYR A 23 8.52 -9.92 5.15
CA TYR A 23 8.66 -10.19 3.72
C TYR A 23 9.63 -9.20 3.04
N LEU A 24 9.57 -7.92 3.38
CA LEU A 24 10.53 -6.94 2.85
C LEU A 24 11.97 -7.27 3.26
N ARG A 25 12.21 -7.53 4.56
CA ARG A 25 13.55 -7.89 5.06
C ARG A 25 14.09 -9.14 4.39
N LYS A 26 13.26 -10.19 4.28
CA LYS A 26 13.64 -11.46 3.64
C LYS A 26 14.06 -11.30 2.18
N ASN A 27 13.50 -10.31 1.49
CA ASN A 27 13.79 -10.04 0.08
C ASN A 27 14.79 -8.89 -0.13
N ASN A 28 15.57 -8.52 0.90
CA ASN A 28 16.54 -7.42 0.87
C ASN A 28 15.93 -6.09 0.38
N ARG A 29 14.65 -5.87 0.68
CA ARG A 29 13.96 -4.61 0.40
C ARG A 29 14.18 -3.67 1.58
N TYR A 30 14.26 -2.38 1.27
CA TYR A 30 14.39 -1.36 2.30
C TYR A 30 13.08 -1.25 3.09
N VAL A 31 13.15 -1.38 4.41
CA VAL A 31 12.01 -1.19 5.31
C VAL A 31 12.03 0.26 5.77
N LEU A 32 11.01 1.02 5.37
CA LEU A 32 10.83 2.40 5.83
C LEU A 32 10.59 2.41 7.35
N GLY A 33 11.04 3.47 8.02
CA GLY A 33 10.65 3.75 9.40
C GLY A 33 11.55 3.15 10.49
N GLU A 34 12.59 2.40 10.11
CA GLU A 34 13.54 1.84 11.10
C GLU A 34 14.49 2.91 11.69
N GLN A 35 14.71 4.03 11.00
CA GLN A 35 15.68 5.08 11.41
C GLN A 35 15.09 6.52 11.42
N VAL A 36 13.79 6.65 11.67
CA VAL A 36 13.08 7.95 11.60
C VAL A 36 12.52 8.38 12.97
N SER A 37 12.00 9.62 13.05
CA SER A 37 11.32 10.13 14.24
C SER A 37 10.05 9.35 14.55
N ASP A 38 9.57 9.38 15.80
CA ASP A 38 8.36 8.62 16.18
C ASP A 38 7.11 9.07 15.43
N SER A 39 7.01 10.36 15.03
CA SER A 39 5.92 10.85 14.20
C SER A 39 5.95 10.30 12.78
N GLU A 40 7.14 10.11 12.20
CA GLU A 40 7.31 9.53 10.87
C GLU A 40 7.12 8.00 10.90
N LYS A 41 7.50 7.33 12.01
CA LYS A 41 7.23 5.90 12.22
C LYS A 41 5.74 5.58 12.13
N TRP A 42 4.89 6.40 12.76
CA TRP A 42 3.44 6.20 12.70
C TRP A 42 2.88 6.36 11.29
N GLY A 43 3.34 7.39 10.55
CA GLY A 43 2.96 7.58 9.15
C GLY A 43 3.36 6.39 8.26
N ILE A 44 4.53 5.81 8.50
CA ILE A 44 5.00 4.65 7.75
C ILE A 44 4.25 3.38 8.14
N LEU A 45 3.91 3.19 9.42
CA LEU A 45 3.04 2.09 9.84
C LEU A 45 1.65 2.22 9.20
N CYS A 46 1.10 3.43 9.15
CA CYS A 46 -0.14 3.75 8.45
C CYS A 46 -0.08 3.40 6.96
N HIS A 47 1.03 3.73 6.30
CA HIS A 47 1.30 3.29 4.93
C HIS A 47 1.29 1.76 4.81
N ASP A 48 2.09 1.06 5.62
CA ASP A 48 2.21 -0.40 5.58
C ASP A 48 0.86 -1.10 5.81
N ALA A 49 0.02 -0.54 6.70
CA ALA A 49 -1.34 -1.02 6.93
C ALA A 49 -2.21 -0.96 5.67
N THR A 50 -2.01 0.02 4.77
CA THR A 50 -2.79 0.10 3.52
C THR A 50 -2.48 -1.07 2.57
N HIS A 51 -1.23 -1.52 2.48
CA HIS A 51 -0.87 -2.74 1.74
C HIS A 51 -1.62 -3.95 2.29
N VAL A 52 -1.63 -4.10 3.61
CA VAL A 52 -2.26 -5.22 4.31
C VAL A 52 -3.77 -5.23 4.08
N ILE A 53 -4.43 -4.08 4.29
CA ILE A 53 -5.89 -3.96 4.16
C ILE A 53 -6.36 -4.13 2.72
N PHE A 54 -5.65 -3.55 1.74
CA PHE A 54 -6.02 -3.68 0.32
C PHE A 54 -5.45 -4.92 -0.37
N GLY A 55 -4.61 -5.70 0.34
CA GLY A 55 -4.09 -6.97 -0.14
C GLY A 55 -3.05 -6.82 -1.25
N LEU A 56 -2.15 -5.86 -1.13
CA LEU A 56 -1.17 -5.50 -2.16
C LEU A 56 0.26 -5.75 -1.69
N ASP A 57 1.12 -6.22 -2.58
CA ASP A 57 2.55 -6.39 -2.39
C ASP A 57 3.33 -5.08 -2.66
N THR A 58 4.66 -5.16 -2.75
CA THR A 58 5.56 -4.01 -2.97
C THR A 58 6.14 -3.92 -4.37
N THR A 59 5.52 -4.59 -5.34
CA THR A 59 5.88 -4.43 -6.75
C THR A 59 5.42 -3.07 -7.23
N LEU A 60 6.14 -2.46 -8.16
CA LEU A 60 5.82 -1.12 -8.67
C LEU A 60 4.37 -1.04 -9.20
N GLU A 61 3.88 -2.11 -9.82
CA GLU A 61 2.50 -2.16 -10.28
C GLU A 61 1.48 -2.20 -9.14
N GLU A 62 1.76 -2.93 -8.05
CA GLU A 62 0.86 -2.99 -6.90
C GLU A 62 0.95 -1.72 -6.05
N GLU A 63 2.10 -1.03 -5.99
CA GLU A 63 2.20 0.35 -5.47
C GLU A 63 1.29 1.31 -6.26
N ALA A 64 1.33 1.26 -7.59
CA ALA A 64 0.45 2.07 -8.44
C ALA A 64 -1.04 1.68 -8.34
N MET A 65 -1.35 0.44 -7.91
CA MET A 65 -2.71 0.04 -7.54
C MET A 65 -3.08 0.58 -6.16
N LEU A 66 -2.15 0.57 -5.21
CA LEU A 66 -2.34 1.08 -3.85
C LEU A 66 -2.63 2.57 -3.88
N ASP A 67 -1.92 3.34 -4.71
CA ASP A 67 -2.21 4.77 -4.92
C ASP A 67 -3.67 5.01 -5.30
N CYS A 68 -4.25 4.16 -6.15
CA CYS A 68 -5.67 4.24 -6.50
C CYS A 68 -6.57 3.96 -5.30
N TRP A 69 -6.26 2.93 -4.50
CA TRP A 69 -7.02 2.63 -3.28
C TRP A 69 -6.94 3.76 -2.26
N VAL A 70 -5.76 4.32 -2.01
CA VAL A 70 -5.56 5.42 -1.06
C VAL A 70 -6.28 6.68 -1.55
N PHE A 71 -6.20 6.98 -2.85
CA PHE A 71 -6.84 8.17 -3.43
C PHE A 71 -8.37 8.11 -3.41
N PHE A 72 -8.95 6.95 -3.77
CA PHE A 72 -10.41 6.83 -3.96
C PHE A 72 -11.13 6.07 -2.84
N GLY A 73 -10.48 5.08 -2.25
CA GLY A 73 -10.97 4.31 -1.10
C GLY A 73 -10.54 4.90 0.24
N GLY A 74 -9.53 5.77 0.26
CA GLY A 74 -9.02 6.44 1.46
C GLY A 74 -9.45 7.90 1.60
N ASN A 75 -8.96 8.55 2.66
CA ASN A 75 -9.15 9.98 2.92
C ASN A 75 -7.98 10.85 2.41
N TYR A 76 -7.41 10.52 1.25
CA TYR A 76 -6.21 11.16 0.68
C TYR A 76 -6.21 12.70 0.76
N PHE A 77 -7.31 13.36 0.41
CA PHE A 77 -7.39 14.83 0.47
C PHE A 77 -7.15 15.41 1.87
N GLN A 78 -7.60 14.69 2.92
CA GLN A 78 -7.35 15.08 4.31
C GLN A 78 -5.88 14.89 4.66
N THR A 79 -5.30 13.73 4.33
CA THR A 79 -3.87 13.44 4.51
C THR A 79 -2.98 14.48 3.81
N LEU A 80 -3.33 14.85 2.58
CA LEU A 80 -2.59 15.85 1.81
C LEU A 80 -2.66 17.24 2.45
N LYS A 81 -3.84 17.62 2.95
CA LYS A 81 -4.02 18.87 3.70
C LYS A 81 -3.17 18.88 4.97
N ASP A 82 -3.15 17.77 5.70
CA ASP A 82 -2.36 17.66 6.93
C ASP A 82 -0.85 17.69 6.63
N TYR A 83 -0.39 17.07 5.54
CA TYR A 83 0.99 17.19 5.04
C TYR A 83 1.37 18.64 4.68
N PHE A 84 0.57 19.33 3.87
CA PHE A 84 0.83 20.74 3.52
C PHE A 84 0.77 21.68 4.73
N SER A 85 0.00 21.32 5.77
CA SER A 85 -0.03 22.08 7.02
C SER A 85 1.17 21.82 7.95
N GLY A 86 2.09 20.93 7.56
CA GLY A 86 3.29 20.59 8.34
C GLY A 86 3.03 19.66 9.53
N LYS A 87 1.81 19.14 9.69
CA LYS A 87 1.47 18.19 10.76
C LYS A 87 2.09 16.81 10.55
N ILE A 88 2.48 16.51 9.31
CA ILE A 88 3.01 15.22 8.89
C ILE A 88 4.28 15.47 8.06
N ASN A 89 5.30 14.64 8.27
CA ASN A 89 6.52 14.66 7.47
C ASN A 89 6.75 13.26 6.86
N PHE A 90 7.10 13.23 5.57
CA PHE A 90 7.39 12.02 4.78
C PHE A 90 8.75 12.15 4.08
N LYS A 91 9.76 12.59 4.83
CA LYS A 91 11.07 12.91 4.26
C LYS A 91 11.74 11.66 3.71
N GLU A 92 11.71 10.56 4.47
CA GLU A 92 12.32 9.29 4.04
C GLU A 92 11.64 8.76 2.78
N THR A 93 10.30 8.76 2.74
CA THR A 93 9.54 8.32 1.56
C THR A 93 9.91 9.12 0.32
N THR A 94 10.01 10.45 0.44
CA THR A 94 10.34 11.33 -0.68
C THR A 94 11.73 11.03 -1.25
N GLU A 95 12.73 10.87 -0.38
CA GLU A 95 14.10 10.54 -0.78
C GLU A 95 14.17 9.17 -1.49
N LYS A 96 13.41 8.18 -1.01
CA LYS A 96 13.40 6.84 -1.62
C LYS A 96 12.68 6.82 -2.97
N VAL A 97 11.60 7.57 -3.12
CA VAL A 97 10.91 7.74 -4.40
C VAL A 97 11.86 8.39 -5.43
N GLU A 98 12.64 9.39 -5.04
CA GLU A 98 13.63 9.99 -5.94
C GLU A 98 14.70 8.99 -6.39
N ILE A 99 15.25 8.20 -5.47
CA ILE A 99 16.24 7.14 -5.80
C ILE A 99 15.61 6.12 -6.75
N LEU A 100 14.38 5.68 -6.48
CA LEU A 100 13.65 4.72 -7.29
C LEU A 100 13.39 5.25 -8.71
N LEU A 101 12.98 6.52 -8.83
CA LEU A 101 12.75 7.17 -10.12
C LEU A 101 14.05 7.28 -10.93
N LYS A 102 15.19 7.51 -10.27
CA LYS A 102 16.52 7.51 -10.91
C LYS A 102 16.92 6.11 -11.40
N ASP A 103 16.65 5.06 -10.61
CA ASP A 103 16.96 3.66 -10.96
C ASP A 103 16.07 3.13 -12.10
N VAL A 104 14.76 3.36 -12.02
CA VAL A 104 13.78 2.86 -13.00
C VAL A 104 13.77 3.71 -14.27
N GLY A 105 13.96 5.02 -14.11
CA GLY A 105 13.81 6.03 -15.16
C GLY A 105 12.37 6.53 -15.28
N TYR A 106 12.22 7.87 -15.32
CA TYR A 106 10.94 8.58 -15.36
C TYR A 106 9.99 8.08 -16.46
N THR A 107 10.50 7.83 -17.66
CA THR A 107 9.68 7.37 -18.80
C THR A 107 9.08 5.98 -18.53
N LYS A 108 9.88 5.03 -18.04
CA LYS A 108 9.41 3.67 -17.73
C LYS A 108 8.39 3.70 -16.59
N TYR A 109 8.66 4.49 -15.55
CA TYR A 109 7.75 4.68 -14.42
C TYR A 109 6.41 5.27 -14.87
N PHE A 110 6.43 6.29 -15.72
CA PHE A 110 5.21 6.89 -16.28
C PHE A 110 4.39 5.88 -17.10
N PHE A 111 5.02 5.12 -18.00
CA PHE A 111 4.31 4.09 -18.77
C PHE A 111 3.77 2.95 -17.89
N LEU A 112 4.47 2.59 -16.81
CA LEU A 112 3.98 1.66 -15.80
C LEU A 112 2.68 2.17 -15.18
N TYR A 113 2.67 3.43 -14.70
CA TYR A 113 1.48 4.03 -14.11
C TYR A 113 0.32 4.10 -15.09
N LEU A 114 0.56 4.55 -16.33
CA LEU A 114 -0.49 4.57 -17.36
C LEU A 114 -1.08 3.16 -17.58
N LYS A 115 -0.24 2.15 -17.68
CA LYS A 115 -0.68 0.77 -17.89
C LYS A 115 -1.51 0.24 -16.72
N VAL A 116 -1.11 0.52 -15.48
CA VAL A 116 -1.90 0.13 -14.28
C VAL A 116 -3.21 0.91 -14.24
N MET A 117 -3.16 2.21 -14.52
CA MET A 117 -4.33 3.09 -14.58
C MET A 117 -5.39 2.55 -15.55
N PHE A 118 -5.02 2.29 -16.80
CA PHE A 118 -5.99 1.81 -17.79
C PHE A 118 -6.50 0.38 -17.52
N LYS A 119 -5.68 -0.50 -16.92
CA LYS A 119 -6.04 -1.92 -16.77
C LYS A 119 -6.67 -2.27 -15.42
N LYS A 120 -6.34 -1.54 -14.35
CA LYS A 120 -6.67 -1.93 -12.97
C LYS A 120 -7.55 -0.92 -12.27
N TRP A 121 -7.37 0.38 -12.53
CA TRP A 121 -8.15 1.41 -11.83
C TRP A 121 -9.67 1.29 -12.02
N PRO A 122 -10.24 0.98 -13.21
CA PRO A 122 -11.69 0.84 -13.34
C PRO A 122 -12.29 -0.17 -12.35
N MET A 123 -11.58 -1.28 -12.13
CA MET A 123 -11.99 -2.34 -11.21
C MET A 123 -11.79 -1.93 -9.74
N ILE A 124 -10.66 -1.28 -9.42
CA ILE A 124 -10.37 -0.75 -8.08
C ILE A 124 -11.43 0.30 -7.71
N LEU A 125 -11.68 1.27 -8.60
CA LEU A 125 -12.68 2.32 -8.44
C LEU A 125 -14.06 1.73 -8.14
N PHE A 126 -14.50 0.73 -8.92
CA PHE A 126 -15.77 0.06 -8.68
C PHE A 126 -15.86 -0.54 -7.27
N ARG A 127 -14.76 -1.07 -6.73
CA ARG A 127 -14.71 -1.60 -5.36
C ARG A 127 -14.67 -0.48 -4.33
N CYS A 128 -13.92 0.59 -4.56
CA CYS A 128 -13.93 1.80 -3.72
C CYS A 128 -15.34 2.39 -3.60
N PHE A 129 -16.10 2.46 -4.69
CA PHE A 129 -17.49 2.95 -4.67
C PHE A 129 -18.45 2.05 -3.87
N LYS A 130 -18.10 0.78 -3.67
CA LYS A 130 -18.90 -0.15 -2.85
C LYS A 130 -18.54 -0.14 -1.38
N MET A 131 -17.44 0.50 -0.98
CA MET A 131 -17.03 0.59 0.41
C MET A 131 -18.09 1.34 1.23
N LYS A 132 -18.35 0.88 2.46
CA LYS A 132 -19.29 1.53 3.38
C LYS A 132 -18.70 2.79 4.01
N LYS A 133 -17.38 2.79 4.23
CA LYS A 133 -16.62 3.88 4.82
C LYS A 133 -15.31 4.02 4.07
N ARG A 134 -14.76 5.23 4.01
CA ARG A 134 -13.40 5.45 3.50
C ARG A 134 -12.38 4.99 4.53
N TRP A 135 -11.28 4.40 4.09
CA TRP A 135 -10.14 4.10 4.93
C TRP A 135 -9.48 5.40 5.40
N ASN A 136 -9.31 5.57 6.71
CA ASN A 136 -8.53 6.68 7.23
C ASN A 136 -7.05 6.28 7.18
N TYR A 137 -6.22 7.03 6.47
CA TYR A 137 -4.78 6.78 6.40
C TYR A 137 -4.18 6.75 7.82
N TYR A 138 -4.51 7.73 8.66
CA TYR A 138 -4.21 7.71 10.09
C TYR A 138 -5.34 7.02 10.85
N PHE A 139 -5.35 5.70 10.77
CA PHE A 139 -6.36 4.86 11.39
C PHE A 139 -6.21 4.85 12.93
N SER A 140 -7.23 4.38 13.66
CA SER A 140 -7.16 4.27 15.14
C SER A 140 -6.34 3.05 15.55
N GLU A 141 -5.45 3.17 16.54
CA GLU A 141 -4.65 2.05 17.05
C GLU A 141 -5.49 0.83 17.46
N GLU A 142 -6.75 1.03 17.87
CA GLU A 142 -7.71 -0.05 18.18
C GLU A 142 -7.94 -1.02 17.01
N LEU A 143 -7.67 -0.61 15.76
CA LEU A 143 -7.78 -1.47 14.59
C LEU A 143 -6.59 -2.43 14.45
N LEU A 144 -5.47 -2.19 15.12
CA LEU A 144 -4.30 -3.08 15.09
C LEU A 144 -4.61 -4.48 15.60
N ASP A 145 -5.43 -4.56 16.65
CA ASP A 145 -5.80 -5.80 17.31
C ASP A 145 -6.95 -6.53 16.61
N LYS A 146 -7.70 -5.84 15.73
CA LYS A 146 -8.78 -6.46 14.95
C LYS A 146 -8.23 -7.34 13.84
N SER A 147 -8.95 -8.41 13.50
CA SER A 147 -8.59 -9.22 12.35
C SER A 147 -8.78 -8.45 11.04
N ILE A 148 -7.94 -8.73 10.05
CA ILE A 148 -8.02 -8.11 8.73
C ILE A 148 -9.39 -8.39 8.09
N LYS A 149 -9.93 -9.60 8.28
CA LYS A 149 -11.27 -9.98 7.84
C LYS A 149 -12.35 -9.07 8.43
N GLU A 150 -12.37 -8.88 9.75
CA GLU A 150 -13.35 -8.01 10.42
C GLU A 150 -13.26 -6.57 9.91
N ILE A 151 -12.05 -6.04 9.73
CA ILE A 151 -11.85 -4.69 9.19
C ILE A 151 -12.41 -4.60 7.76
N ARG A 152 -12.11 -5.58 6.92
CA ARG A 152 -12.63 -5.59 5.54
C ARG A 152 -14.15 -5.72 5.49
N GLU A 153 -14.75 -6.48 6.39
CA GLU A 153 -16.21 -6.59 6.50
C GLU A 153 -16.84 -5.26 6.98
N GLU A 154 -16.24 -4.62 7.99
CA GLU A 154 -16.70 -3.33 8.54
C GLU A 154 -16.70 -2.24 7.46
N PHE A 155 -15.60 -2.13 6.70
CA PHE A 155 -15.43 -1.12 5.66
C PHE A 155 -16.04 -1.56 4.30
N HIS A 156 -16.49 -2.80 4.18
CA HIS A 156 -16.91 -3.44 2.93
C HIS A 156 -15.82 -3.39 1.83
N ILE A 157 -14.58 -3.68 2.23
CA ILE A 157 -13.42 -3.76 1.34
C ILE A 157 -13.38 -5.14 0.70
N LYS A 158 -13.50 -5.19 -0.62
CA LYS A 158 -13.25 -6.39 -1.42
C LYS A 158 -11.93 -6.22 -2.15
N ILE A 159 -10.91 -6.97 -1.77
CA ILE A 159 -9.57 -6.90 -2.37
C ILE A 159 -9.50 -7.61 -3.71
N LEU A 160 -8.63 -7.14 -4.61
CA LEU A 160 -8.41 -7.80 -5.89
C LEU A 160 -7.99 -9.26 -5.66
N THR A 161 -8.53 -10.19 -6.43
CA THR A 161 -8.05 -11.59 -6.45
C THR A 161 -6.64 -11.66 -7.02
N HIS A 162 -5.94 -12.75 -6.78
CA HIS A 162 -4.60 -12.95 -7.35
C HIS A 162 -4.60 -12.83 -8.89
N SER A 163 -5.61 -13.36 -9.57
CA SER A 163 -5.79 -13.20 -11.02
C SER A 163 -6.03 -11.76 -11.45
N GLU A 164 -6.78 -11.00 -10.66
CA GLU A 164 -7.07 -9.59 -10.95
C GLU A 164 -5.87 -8.69 -10.65
N ARG A 165 -4.99 -9.03 -9.71
CA ARG A 165 -3.73 -8.32 -9.47
C ARG A 165 -2.71 -8.56 -10.58
N LYS A 166 -2.65 -9.79 -11.12
CA LYS A 166 -1.68 -10.17 -12.15
C LYS A 166 -1.59 -9.16 -13.29
N ILE A 167 -0.38 -8.65 -13.49
CA ILE A 167 0.00 -7.74 -14.56
C ILE A 167 1.48 -8.00 -14.85
N LYS A 168 1.89 -7.84 -16.11
CA LYS A 168 3.29 -8.01 -16.48
C LYS A 168 4.15 -7.01 -15.70
N LYS A 169 5.01 -7.48 -14.80
CA LYS A 169 5.89 -6.67 -13.97
C LYS A 169 6.99 -6.01 -14.83
N VAL A 170 7.33 -4.76 -14.54
CA VAL A 170 8.50 -4.08 -15.11
C VAL A 170 9.73 -4.53 -14.37
N SER A 171 10.73 -5.01 -15.10
CA SER A 171 11.98 -5.43 -14.47
C SER A 171 12.85 -4.23 -14.09
N TRP A 172 13.39 -4.26 -12.87
CA TRP A 172 14.25 -3.22 -12.31
C TRP A 172 15.20 -3.79 -11.25
N SER A 173 16.20 -3.00 -10.85
CA SER A 173 17.34 -3.40 -10.01
C SER A 173 16.95 -4.09 -8.70
N ARG A 174 15.78 -3.76 -8.13
CA ARG A 174 15.30 -4.30 -6.84
C ARG A 174 14.04 -5.16 -6.98
N GLU A 175 13.71 -5.62 -8.17
CA GLU A 175 12.59 -6.53 -8.40
C GLU A 175 12.75 -7.81 -7.58
N ILE A 176 11.70 -8.18 -6.82
CA ILE A 176 11.65 -9.50 -6.18
C ILE A 176 11.37 -10.52 -7.28
N LYS A 177 12.40 -11.24 -7.70
CA LYS A 177 12.27 -12.35 -8.63
C LYS A 177 11.60 -13.51 -7.89
N GLU A 178 10.35 -13.79 -8.23
CA GLU A 178 9.71 -15.05 -7.86
C GLU A 178 10.51 -16.17 -8.56
N PHE A 179 11.24 -16.97 -7.77
CA PHE A 179 11.90 -18.19 -8.23
C PHE A 179 10.90 -19.36 -8.25
#